data_AF-A0A091KYT5-F1
#
_entry.id   AF-A0A091KYT5-F1
#
_cell.length_a   1.000
_cell.length_b   1.000
_cell.length_c   1.000
_cell.angle_alpha   90.00
_cell.angle_beta   90.00
_cell.angle_gamma   90.00
#
_symmetry.space_group_name_H-M   'P 1'
#
loop_
_entity.id
_entity.type
_entity.pdbx_description
1 polymer ?
#
loop_
_entity_poly.entity_id
_entity_poly.type
_entity_poly.pdbx_seq_one_letter_code
_entity_poly.pdbx_strand_id
1 'polypeptide(L)'
;ILLDKDGKRKHTRPTFSGQQIFALEKTFEQTKYLAGPERVWFQNRRTKWRKKHAAEMATAKKKQDSETERLKGASENEEEDDDYNKPLDPNSDDEKI
;
A
#
# COMPACT_ATOMS: atom_id res chain seq x y z
N ILE A 1 13.22 -18.84 32.07
CA ILE A 1 13.80 -19.35 30.81
C ILE A 1 12.77 -20.29 30.21
N LEU A 2 12.31 -20.03 28.97
CA LEU A 2 11.40 -20.95 28.28
C LEU A 2 12.22 -22.12 27.72
N LEU A 3 12.01 -23.31 28.27
CA LEU A 3 12.66 -24.55 27.85
C LEU A 3 11.69 -25.36 26.96
N ASP A 4 12.21 -26.03 25.94
CA ASP A 4 11.47 -27.04 25.17
C ASP A 4 11.32 -28.33 25.97
N LYS A 5 10.45 -29.23 25.50
CA LYS A 5 10.22 -30.58 26.09
C LYS A 5 11.52 -31.40 26.21
N ASP A 6 12.50 -31.14 25.36
CA ASP A 6 13.82 -31.79 25.36
C ASP A 6 14.86 -31.06 26.26
N GLY A 7 14.44 -30.11 27.09
CA GLY A 7 15.33 -29.33 27.97
C GLY A 7 16.24 -28.33 27.24
N LYS A 8 16.09 -28.19 25.92
CA LYS A 8 16.84 -27.23 25.11
C LYS A 8 16.30 -25.81 25.36
N ARG A 9 17.19 -24.82 25.37
CA ARG A 9 16.76 -23.42 25.50
C ARG A 9 16.15 -22.96 24.18
N LYS A 10 14.88 -22.52 24.19
CA LYS A 10 14.25 -21.89 23.03
C LYS A 10 15.05 -20.66 22.63
N HIS A 11 15.33 -20.51 21.34
CA HIS A 11 15.88 -19.25 20.86
C HIS A 11 14.81 -18.16 20.96
N THR A 12 14.93 -17.30 21.96
CA THR A 12 14.07 -16.12 22.07
C THR A 12 14.48 -15.08 21.04
N ARG A 13 13.49 -14.55 20.33
CA ARG A 13 13.69 -13.40 19.43
C ARG A 13 14.30 -12.23 20.21
N PRO A 14 15.47 -11.71 19.81
CA PRO A 14 16.03 -10.51 20.42
C PRO A 14 15.12 -9.31 20.19
N THR A 15 14.97 -8.46 21.20
CA THR A 15 14.23 -7.20 21.11
C THR A 15 15.15 -6.03 21.40
N PHE A 16 14.97 -4.93 20.67
CA PHE A 16 15.71 -3.70 20.94
C PHE A 16 15.27 -3.10 22.28
N SER A 17 16.20 -2.48 23.00
CA SER A 17 15.90 -1.66 24.18
C SER A 17 15.21 -0.36 23.77
N GLY A 18 14.55 0.31 24.72
CA GLY A 18 13.89 1.60 24.46
C GLY A 18 14.87 2.67 23.95
N GLN A 19 16.07 2.73 24.52
CA GLN A 19 17.12 3.67 24.08
C GLN A 19 17.58 3.38 22.65
N GLN A 20 17.74 2.10 22.29
CA GLN A 20 18.10 1.71 20.93
C GLN A 20 17.01 2.12 19.93
N ILE A 21 15.74 1.88 20.26
CA ILE A 21 14.61 2.30 19.41
C ILE A 21 14.58 3.82 19.25
N PHE A 22 14.77 4.57 20.33
CA PHE A 22 14.79 6.03 20.29
C PHE A 22 15.90 6.56 19.38
N ALA A 23 17.13 6.04 19.52
CA ALA A 23 18.24 6.42 18.65
C ALA A 23 17.94 6.11 17.18
N LEU A 24 17.45 4.90 16.89
CA LEU A 24 17.09 4.49 15.54
C LEU A 24 15.97 5.34 14.93
N GLU A 25 14.95 5.71 15.71
CA GLU A 25 13.86 6.59 15.25
C GLU A 25 14.37 7.99 14.95
N LYS A 26 15.20 8.56 15.83
CA LYS A 26 15.83 9.87 15.63
C LYS A 26 16.69 9.89 14.37
N THR A 27 17.48 8.84 14.12
CA THR A 27 18.25 8.73 12.88
C THR A 27 17.35 8.55 11.67
N PHE A 28 16.25 7.81 11.79
CA PHE A 28 15.27 7.63 10.72
C PHE A 28 14.56 8.92 10.30
N GLU A 29 14.38 9.87 11.22
CA GLU A 29 13.85 11.19 10.89
C GLU A 29 14.82 11.96 9.98
N GLN A 30 16.12 11.90 10.27
CA GLN A 30 17.17 12.60 9.55
C GLN A 30 17.50 11.96 8.19
N THR A 31 17.63 10.63 8.16
CA THR A 31 17.88 9.87 6.94
C THR A 31 16.98 8.65 6.87
N LYS A 32 16.37 8.41 5.70
CA LYS A 32 15.47 7.27 5.49
C LYS A 32 16.22 5.98 5.14
N TYR A 33 17.52 6.07 4.88
CA TYR A 33 18.34 4.98 4.38
C TYR A 33 19.68 4.94 5.10
N LEU A 34 20.02 3.76 5.63
CA LEU A 34 21.32 3.44 6.21
C LEU A 34 21.86 2.14 5.62
N ALA A 35 23.18 2.06 5.52
CA ALA A 35 23.92 0.85 5.19
C ALA A 35 24.36 0.12 6.48
N GLY A 36 24.70 -1.17 6.37
CA GLY A 36 25.22 -1.96 7.50
C GLY A 36 24.15 -2.71 8.31
N PRO A 37 24.46 -3.11 9.56
CA PRO A 37 23.58 -3.98 10.38
C PRO A 37 22.17 -3.43 10.60
N GLU A 38 22.02 -2.10 10.59
CA GLU A 38 20.76 -1.40 10.81
C GLU A 38 19.83 -1.43 9.59
N ARG A 39 20.33 -1.86 8.42
CA ARG A 39 19.56 -1.88 7.16
C ARG A 39 18.24 -2.62 7.28
N VAL A 40 18.21 -3.73 8.02
CA VAL A 40 16.98 -4.54 8.21
C VAL A 40 15.94 -3.78 9.03
N TRP A 41 16.37 -3.10 10.10
CA TRP A 41 15.47 -2.26 10.91
C TRP A 41 14.91 -1.11 10.07
N PHE A 42 15.77 -0.41 9.31
CA PHE A 42 15.36 0.69 8.43
C PHE A 42 14.42 0.22 7.31
N GLN A 43 14.63 -0.97 6.75
CA GLN A 43 13.71 -1.57 5.76
C GLN A 43 12.32 -1.83 6.37
N ASN A 44 12.27 -2.37 7.59
CA ASN A 44 11.02 -2.61 8.31
C ASN A 44 10.32 -1.29 8.65
N ARG A 45 11.07 -0.28 9.12
CA ARG A 45 10.54 1.04 9.44
C ARG A 45 9.95 1.73 8.21
N ARG A 46 10.67 1.73 7.08
CA ARG A 46 10.16 2.25 5.78
C ARG A 46 8.89 1.56 5.33
N THR A 47 8.80 0.24 5.50
CA THR A 47 7.60 -0.52 5.12
C THR A 47 6.40 -0.13 5.96
N LYS A 48 6.57 0.04 7.29
CA LYS A 48 5.51 0.57 8.16
C LYS A 48 5.10 1.99 7.79
N TRP A 49 6.08 2.86 7.53
CA TRP A 49 5.84 4.24 7.13
C TRP A 49 5.00 4.30 5.84
N ARG A 50 5.39 3.59 4.77
CA ARG A 50 4.62 3.54 3.52
C ARG A 50 3.20 3.00 3.71
N LYS A 51 3.02 1.98 4.55
CA LYS A 51 1.68 1.41 4.84
C LYS A 51 0.76 2.45 5.49
N LYS A 52 1.28 3.25 6.43
CA LYS A 52 0.51 4.34 7.05
C LYS A 52 0.10 5.39 6.01
N HIS A 53 1.05 5.86 5.19
CA HIS A 53 0.80 6.84 4.13
C HIS A 53 -0.20 6.34 3.07
N ALA A 54 -0.11 5.08 2.66
CA ALA A 54 -1.04 4.49 1.70
C ALA A 54 -2.47 4.42 2.26
N ALA A 55 -2.63 4.09 3.54
CA ALA A 55 -3.93 4.09 4.20
C ALA A 55 -4.55 5.49 4.27
N GLU A 56 -3.73 6.52 4.56
CA GLU A 56 -4.19 7.92 4.56
C GLU A 56 -4.73 8.34 3.18
N MET A 57 -4.02 8.03 2.10
CA MET A 57 -4.45 8.33 0.72
C MET A 57 -5.71 7.56 0.30
N ALA A 58 -5.86 6.30 0.71
CA ALA A 58 -7.06 5.51 0.43
C ALA A 58 -8.32 6.08 1.11
N THR A 59 -8.17 6.60 2.35
CA THR A 59 -9.29 7.23 3.06
C THR A 59 -9.63 8.62 2.51
N ALA A 60 -8.66 9.34 1.95
CA ALA A 60 -8.89 10.62 1.29
C ALA A 60 -9.64 10.47 -0.04
N LYS A 61 -9.38 9.41 -0.81
CA LYS A 61 -10.05 9.14 -2.09
C LYS A 61 -11.56 8.86 -1.96
N LYS A 62 -12.00 8.38 -0.80
CA LYS A 62 -13.44 8.16 -0.50
C LYS A 62 -14.26 9.46 -0.41
N LYS A 63 -13.61 10.62 -0.28
CA LYS A 63 -14.30 11.93 -0.29
C LYS A 63 -14.37 12.58 -1.67
N GLN A 64 -13.50 12.20 -2.62
CA GLN A 64 -13.59 12.71 -3.99
C GLN A 64 -14.54 11.88 -4.87
N ASP A 65 -14.61 10.55 -4.69
CA ASP A 65 -15.59 9.73 -5.44
C ASP A 65 -17.04 10.13 -5.14
N SER A 66 -17.36 10.60 -3.93
CA SER A 66 -18.74 11.02 -3.60
C SER A 66 -19.11 12.40 -4.15
N GLU A 67 -18.14 13.22 -4.59
CA GLU A 67 -18.41 14.53 -5.20
C GLU A 67 -18.45 14.41 -6.73
N THR A 68 -17.61 13.56 -7.32
CA THR A 68 -17.65 13.26 -8.76
C THR A 68 -18.88 12.44 -9.18
N GLU A 69 -19.39 11.53 -8.34
CA GLU A 69 -20.65 10.81 -8.62
C GLU A 69 -21.89 11.73 -8.53
N ARG A 70 -21.87 12.76 -7.67
CA ARG A 70 -23.02 13.68 -7.51
C ARG A 70 -23.13 14.72 -8.61
N LEU A 71 -22.02 15.07 -9.25
CA LEU A 71 -22.01 15.96 -10.42
C LEU A 71 -22.28 15.21 -11.74
N LYS A 72 -21.95 13.92 -11.82
CA LYS A 72 -22.25 13.09 -13.00
C LYS A 72 -23.75 12.75 -13.12
N GLY A 73 -24.46 12.57 -12.00
CA GLY A 73 -25.90 12.23 -12.00
C GLY A 73 -26.87 13.37 -12.36
N ALA A 74 -26.39 14.58 -12.69
CA ALA A 74 -27.24 15.74 -12.98
C ALA A 74 -27.12 16.28 -14.42
N SER A 75 -26.30 15.65 -15.28
CA SER A 75 -26.01 16.14 -16.64
C SER A 75 -26.05 15.04 -17.72
N GLU A 76 -26.88 14.02 -17.55
CA GLU A 76 -27.13 13.01 -18.59
C GLU A 76 -28.65 12.85 -18.74
N ASN A 77 -29.28 13.93 -19.23
CA ASN A 77 -30.59 13.90 -19.86
C ASN A 77 -30.43 14.47 -21.27
N GLU A 78 -29.52 13.89 -22.03
CA GLU A 78 -29.52 13.95 -23.49
C GLU A 78 -29.25 12.53 -23.97
N GLU A 79 -30.24 12.01 -24.68
CA GLU A 79 -30.26 10.72 -25.33
C GLU A 79 -29.15 10.64 -26.39
N GLU A 80 -28.83 9.41 -26.81
CA GLU A 80 -28.18 9.11 -28.09
C GLU A 80 -26.63 9.14 -28.10
N ASP A 81 -25.99 7.97 -27.90
CA ASP A 81 -25.10 7.31 -28.89
C ASP A 81 -24.26 6.19 -28.21
N ASP A 82 -24.92 5.11 -27.77
CA ASP A 82 -24.27 3.94 -27.13
C ASP A 82 -23.64 2.95 -28.14
N ASP A 83 -23.68 3.23 -29.45
CA ASP A 83 -23.19 2.31 -30.48
C ASP A 83 -21.64 2.28 -30.54
N TYR A 84 -20.99 3.42 -30.29
CA TYR A 84 -19.53 3.57 -30.45
C TYR A 84 -18.67 3.18 -29.23
N ASN A 85 -19.29 2.85 -28.09
CA ASN A 85 -18.55 2.49 -26.87
C ASN A 85 -18.54 0.97 -26.58
N LYS A 86 -18.98 0.16 -27.55
CA LYS A 86 -18.86 -1.31 -27.48
C LYS A 86 -17.38 -1.72 -27.64
N PRO A 87 -16.83 -2.59 -26.78
CA PRO A 87 -15.50 -3.14 -26.98
C PRO A 87 -15.41 -3.78 -28.38
N LEU A 88 -14.48 -3.32 -29.21
CA LEU A 88 -14.19 -3.95 -30.50
C LEU A 88 -13.80 -5.40 -30.25
N ASP A 89 -14.58 -6.35 -30.76
CA ASP A 89 -14.28 -7.77 -30.67
C ASP A 89 -13.02 -8.06 -31.51
N PRO A 90 -11.91 -8.52 -30.89
CA PRO A 90 -10.66 -8.81 -31.61
C PRO A 90 -10.79 -9.89 -32.70
N ASN A 91 -11.91 -10.63 -32.74
CA ASN A 91 -12.20 -11.63 -33.77
C ASN A 91 -13.19 -11.15 -34.84
N SER A 92 -13.54 -9.87 -34.88
CA SER A 92 -14.46 -9.30 -35.88
C SER A 92 -13.74 -8.82 -37.16
N ASP A 93 -12.72 -9.54 -37.59
CA ASP A 93 -12.11 -9.36 -38.92
C ASP A 93 -11.99 -10.73 -39.59
N ASP A 94 -13.07 -11.15 -40.26
CA ASP A 94 -13.06 -11.98 -41.48
C ASP A 94 -14.48 -12.47 -41.80
N GLU A 95 -15.14 -11.87 -42.80
CA GLU A 95 -15.84 -12.61 -43.86
C GLU A 95 -15.95 -11.72 -45.12
N LYS A 96 -14.92 -11.82 -45.98
CA LYS A 96 -15.05 -12.07 -47.43
C LYS A 96 -16.14 -11.30 -48.20
N ILE A 97 -15.72 -10.29 -48.98
CA ILE A 97 -15.79 -10.17 -50.46
C ILE A 97 -15.16 -8.83 -50.88
#